data_AF-A0A2R6X198-F1
#
_entry.id   AF-A0A2R6X198-F1
#
_cell.length_a   1.000
_cell.length_b   1.000
_cell.length_c   1.000
_cell.angle_alpha   90.00
_cell.angle_beta   90.00
_cell.angle_gamma   90.00
#
_symmetry.space_group_name_H-M   'P 1'
#
loop_
_entity.id
_entity.type
_entity.pdbx_description
1 polymer ?
#
loop_
_entity_poly.entity_id
_entity_poly.type
_entity_poly.pdbx_seq_one_letter_code
_entity_poly.pdbx_strand_id
1 'polypeptide(L)'
;MVQVVETLLRVLPWLTTTLAANVIHYRSLFSARQEGRRHFIESAAALSSRRHFPGSSPDEHELLTFDLMQSAIMRKARYKIKVVHYSSTVLYVALFYAFLPELHLDEFVPGLGTAEGLVVGLLSGLVTILLDENRLGDMRTTWRPGVDYESRFWGFVWDAIRILCASSTPIEDCLFYHSWLYRVLVQSLSDDIEFESFTDVPLSMWSWTAWLVCNSALALYNGKEWRSSMLSGLLSLWVTARSGQLLDGVLALSVSRMTVNLWVVLTGQRQFW
;
A
#
# COMPACT_ATOMS: atom_id res chain seq x y z
N MET A 1 21.59 10.15 -20.04
CA MET A 1 21.72 8.77 -19.53
C MET A 1 21.55 8.71 -18.01
N VAL A 2 22.22 9.59 -17.25
CA VAL A 2 22.13 9.66 -15.77
C VAL A 2 20.69 9.85 -15.26
N GLN A 3 19.95 10.85 -15.77
CA GLN A 3 18.55 11.12 -15.39
C GLN A 3 17.61 9.93 -15.58
N VAL A 4 17.81 9.15 -16.66
CA VAL A 4 17.00 7.96 -16.94
C VAL A 4 17.23 6.90 -15.87
N VAL A 5 18.48 6.68 -15.48
CA VAL A 5 18.83 5.75 -14.40
C VAL A 5 18.24 6.22 -13.07
N GLU A 6 18.39 7.49 -12.72
CA GLU A 6 17.85 8.06 -11.47
C GLU A 6 16.33 7.99 -11.38
N THR A 7 15.65 8.20 -12.50
CA THR A 7 14.19 8.04 -12.62
C THR A 7 13.80 6.58 -12.40
N LEU A 8 14.47 5.65 -13.09
CA LEU A 8 14.18 4.22 -12.95
C LEU A 8 14.40 3.75 -11.50
N LEU A 9 15.42 4.26 -10.81
CA LEU A 9 15.68 3.93 -9.41
C LEU A 9 14.59 4.44 -8.43
N ARG A 10 13.71 5.34 -8.82
CA ARG A 10 12.62 5.81 -7.95
C ARG A 10 11.26 5.31 -8.38
N VAL A 11 11.11 4.98 -9.66
CA VAL A 11 9.84 4.54 -10.25
C VAL A 11 9.71 3.01 -10.32
N LEU A 12 10.79 2.30 -10.61
CA LEU A 12 10.74 0.86 -10.86
C LEU A 12 10.19 0.03 -9.67
N PRO A 13 10.54 0.31 -8.40
CA PRO A 13 10.00 -0.45 -7.26
C PRO A 13 8.48 -0.35 -7.24
N TRP A 14 7.95 0.87 -7.22
CA TRP A 14 6.52 1.15 -7.20
C TRP A 14 5.79 0.56 -8.42
N LEU A 15 6.37 0.68 -9.61
CA LEU A 15 5.77 0.14 -10.83
C LEU A 15 5.73 -1.40 -10.81
N THR A 16 6.83 -2.05 -10.43
CA THR A 16 6.93 -3.51 -10.40
C THR A 16 6.02 -4.12 -9.34
N THR A 17 5.93 -3.53 -8.14
CA THR A 17 5.00 -3.97 -7.10
C THR A 17 3.56 -3.80 -7.51
N THR A 18 3.20 -2.65 -8.09
CA THR A 18 1.85 -2.38 -8.59
C THR A 18 1.45 -3.37 -9.69
N LEU A 19 2.32 -3.63 -10.66
CA LEU A 19 2.05 -4.58 -11.74
C LEU A 19 1.92 -6.02 -11.21
N ALA A 20 2.84 -6.46 -10.35
CA ALA A 20 2.78 -7.79 -9.76
C ALA A 20 1.53 -7.98 -8.90
N ALA A 21 1.15 -6.96 -8.11
CA ALA A 21 -0.06 -6.97 -7.30
C ALA A 21 -1.32 -7.12 -8.18
N ASN A 22 -1.41 -6.36 -9.27
CA ASN A 22 -2.51 -6.43 -10.22
C ASN A 22 -2.58 -7.80 -10.91
N VAL A 23 -1.47 -8.36 -11.36
CA VAL A 23 -1.43 -9.70 -11.97
C VAL A 23 -1.94 -10.76 -11.00
N ILE A 24 -1.48 -10.74 -9.74
CA ILE A 24 -1.94 -11.68 -8.71
C ILE A 24 -3.43 -11.47 -8.42
N HIS A 25 -3.88 -10.22 -8.31
CA HIS A 25 -5.28 -9.87 -8.04
C HIS A 25 -6.20 -10.41 -9.15
N TYR A 26 -5.96 -10.06 -10.40
CA TYR A 26 -6.82 -10.45 -11.52
C TYR A 26 -6.81 -11.96 -11.78
N ARG A 27 -5.63 -12.61 -11.68
CA ARG A 27 -5.54 -14.07 -11.78
C ARG A 27 -6.37 -14.75 -10.69
N SER A 28 -6.28 -14.26 -9.45
CA SER A 28 -7.02 -14.83 -8.33
C SER A 28 -8.52 -14.55 -8.42
N LEU A 29 -8.91 -13.39 -8.93
CA LEU A 29 -10.31 -13.05 -9.18
C LEU A 29 -10.91 -13.97 -10.24
N PHE A 30 -10.16 -14.26 -11.30
CA PHE A 30 -10.57 -15.22 -12.33
C PHE A 30 -10.73 -16.64 -11.75
N SER A 31 -9.78 -17.10 -10.93
CA SER A 31 -9.91 -18.39 -10.24
C SER A 31 -11.11 -18.44 -9.29
N ALA A 32 -11.37 -17.36 -8.53
CA ALA A 32 -12.53 -17.26 -7.65
C ALA A 32 -13.85 -17.30 -8.43
N ARG A 33 -13.92 -16.64 -9.59
CA ARG A 33 -15.09 -16.73 -10.50
C ARG A 33 -15.33 -18.15 -10.99
N GLN A 34 -14.27 -18.86 -11.40
CA GLN A 34 -14.39 -20.24 -11.87
C GLN A 34 -14.86 -21.20 -10.77
N GLU A 35 -14.33 -21.06 -9.56
CA GLU A 35 -14.73 -21.89 -8.41
C GLU A 35 -16.19 -21.59 -8.00
N GLY A 36 -16.58 -20.32 -7.96
CA GLY A 36 -17.97 -19.92 -7.68
C GLY A 36 -18.96 -20.49 -8.70
N ARG A 37 -18.62 -20.46 -10.00
CA ARG A 37 -19.42 -21.08 -11.06
C ARG A 37 -19.54 -22.59 -10.90
N ARG A 38 -18.45 -23.29 -10.54
CA ARG A 38 -18.48 -24.75 -10.31
C ARG A 38 -19.40 -25.11 -9.14
N HIS A 39 -19.28 -24.42 -8.01
CA HIS A 39 -20.14 -24.66 -6.86
C HIS A 39 -21.62 -24.40 -7.14
N PHE A 40 -21.94 -23.37 -7.93
CA PHE A 40 -23.30 -23.12 -8.36
C PHE A 40 -23.85 -24.27 -9.21
N ILE A 41 -23.10 -24.74 -10.21
CA ILE A 41 -23.50 -25.86 -11.07
C ILE A 41 -23.69 -27.14 -10.24
N GLU A 42 -22.77 -27.47 -9.35
CA GLU A 42 -22.86 -28.63 -8.46
C GLU A 42 -24.08 -28.55 -7.54
N SER A 43 -24.34 -27.37 -6.97
CA SER A 43 -25.50 -27.13 -6.10
C SER A 43 -26.82 -27.23 -6.86
N ALA A 44 -26.88 -26.70 -8.08
CA ALA A 44 -28.05 -26.79 -8.97
C ALA A 44 -28.30 -28.23 -9.44
N ALA A 45 -27.25 -28.99 -9.75
CA ALA A 45 -27.33 -30.42 -10.05
C ALA A 45 -27.86 -31.23 -8.84
N ALA A 46 -27.35 -30.95 -7.64
CA ALA A 46 -27.82 -31.57 -6.41
C ALA A 46 -29.30 -31.23 -6.09
N LEU A 47 -29.73 -29.99 -6.33
CA LEU A 47 -31.11 -29.54 -6.09
C LEU A 47 -32.09 -30.08 -7.13
N SER A 48 -31.72 -30.10 -8.41
CA SER A 48 -32.55 -30.69 -9.49
C SER A 48 -32.75 -32.19 -9.33
N SER A 49 -31.75 -32.91 -8.77
CA SER A 49 -31.92 -34.31 -8.38
C SER A 49 -32.93 -34.52 -7.23
N ARG A 50 -33.24 -33.46 -6.46
CA ARG A 50 -34.15 -33.52 -5.30
C ARG A 50 -35.55 -32.95 -5.57
N ARG A 51 -35.75 -32.04 -6.53
CA ARG A 51 -37.06 -31.54 -6.98
C ARG A 51 -36.99 -31.05 -8.44
N HIS A 52 -38.08 -31.24 -9.20
CA HIS A 52 -38.30 -30.59 -10.50
C HIS A 52 -38.41 -29.07 -10.29
N PHE A 53 -37.28 -28.36 -10.36
CA PHE A 53 -37.24 -26.91 -10.41
C PHE A 53 -37.16 -26.45 -11.88
N PRO A 54 -37.96 -25.45 -12.30
CA PRO A 54 -37.80 -24.85 -13.61
C PRO A 54 -36.46 -24.11 -13.65
N GLY A 55 -35.71 -24.33 -14.73
CA GLY A 55 -34.34 -23.85 -14.89
C GLY A 55 -34.24 -22.33 -14.97
N SER A 56 -33.62 -21.72 -13.96
CA SER A 56 -32.87 -20.48 -14.15
C SER A 56 -31.53 -20.83 -14.78
N SER A 57 -31.18 -20.18 -15.89
CA SER A 57 -29.93 -20.45 -16.59
C SER A 57 -28.71 -20.06 -15.72
N PRO A 58 -27.59 -20.79 -15.79
CA PRO A 58 -26.38 -20.47 -15.02
C PRO A 58 -25.76 -19.10 -15.35
N ASP A 59 -26.23 -18.43 -16.41
CA ASP A 59 -25.76 -17.09 -16.80
C ASP A 59 -26.44 -15.95 -16.01
N GLU A 60 -27.55 -16.20 -15.28
CA GLU A 60 -28.27 -15.13 -14.56
C GLU A 60 -27.72 -14.80 -13.17
N HIS A 61 -26.84 -15.64 -12.62
CA HIS A 61 -26.19 -15.40 -11.32
C HIS A 61 -24.67 -15.25 -11.47
N GLU A 62 -24.24 -14.22 -12.18
CA GLU A 62 -22.85 -13.79 -12.09
C GLU A 62 -22.61 -13.22 -10.69
N LEU A 63 -21.87 -13.96 -9.85
CA LEU A 63 -21.47 -13.51 -8.52
C LEU A 63 -20.88 -12.10 -8.65
N LEU A 64 -21.43 -11.15 -7.90
CA LEU A 64 -20.91 -9.79 -7.89
C LEU A 64 -19.44 -9.85 -7.49
N THR A 65 -18.62 -9.04 -8.15
CA THR A 65 -17.17 -8.99 -7.87
C THR A 65 -16.87 -8.79 -6.38
N PHE A 66 -17.79 -8.14 -5.65
CA PHE A 66 -17.72 -7.95 -4.20
C PHE A 66 -17.85 -9.24 -3.38
N ASP A 67 -18.73 -10.16 -3.77
CA ASP A 67 -18.90 -11.45 -3.07
C ASP A 67 -17.63 -12.29 -3.21
N LEU A 68 -17.01 -12.24 -4.40
CA LEU A 68 -15.76 -12.93 -4.69
C LEU A 68 -14.58 -12.38 -3.90
N MET A 69 -14.57 -11.07 -3.59
CA MET A 69 -13.50 -10.45 -2.80
C MET A 69 -13.38 -11.03 -1.39
N GLN A 70 -14.49 -11.54 -0.83
CA GLN A 70 -14.51 -12.19 0.48
C GLN A 70 -14.07 -13.66 0.42
N SER A 71 -13.96 -14.28 -0.76
CA SER A 71 -13.56 -15.69 -0.90
C SER A 71 -12.18 -15.98 -0.30
N ALA A 72 -11.95 -17.25 0.08
CA ALA A 72 -10.64 -17.70 0.57
C ALA A 72 -9.53 -17.51 -0.47
N ILE A 73 -9.84 -17.69 -1.77
CA ILE A 73 -8.91 -17.42 -2.87
C ILE A 73 -8.46 -15.97 -2.84
N MET A 74 -9.39 -15.01 -2.74
CA MET A 74 -9.06 -13.59 -2.72
C MET A 74 -8.35 -13.16 -1.42
N ARG A 75 -8.67 -13.77 -0.27
CA ARG A 75 -7.90 -13.56 0.97
C ARG A 75 -6.46 -14.05 0.83
N LYS A 76 -6.26 -15.25 0.26
CA LYS A 76 -4.93 -15.80 -0.02
C LYS A 76 -4.14 -14.98 -1.04
N ALA A 77 -4.82 -14.41 -2.04
CA ALA A 77 -4.21 -13.50 -2.99
C ALA A 77 -3.63 -12.26 -2.30
N ARG A 78 -4.35 -11.66 -1.35
CA ARG A 78 -3.87 -10.50 -0.58
C ARG A 78 -2.63 -10.81 0.26
N TYR A 79 -2.55 -12.00 0.87
CA TYR A 79 -1.33 -12.44 1.56
C TYR A 79 -0.13 -12.48 0.60
N LYS A 80 -0.33 -13.04 -0.60
CA LYS A 80 0.71 -13.10 -1.64
C LYS A 80 1.12 -11.71 -2.12
N ILE A 81 0.16 -10.82 -2.37
CA ILE A 81 0.43 -9.43 -2.78
C ILE A 81 1.28 -8.73 -1.73
N LYS A 82 0.93 -8.87 -0.44
CA LYS A 82 1.72 -8.31 0.66
C LYS A 82 3.15 -8.86 0.69
N VAL A 83 3.32 -10.18 0.60
CA VAL A 83 4.67 -10.77 0.58
C VAL A 83 5.48 -10.30 -0.61
N VAL A 84 4.88 -10.23 -1.80
CA VAL A 84 5.56 -9.71 -2.99
C VAL A 84 6.00 -8.28 -2.78
N HIS A 85 5.14 -7.42 -2.24
CA HIS A 85 5.48 -6.04 -1.92
C HIS A 85 6.61 -5.97 -0.88
N TYR A 86 6.51 -6.71 0.22
CA TYR A 86 7.54 -6.69 1.26
C TYR A 86 8.89 -7.20 0.74
N SER A 87 8.89 -8.30 0.01
CA SER A 87 10.13 -8.89 -0.51
C SER A 87 10.74 -8.06 -1.62
N SER A 88 9.93 -7.44 -2.49
CA SER A 88 10.44 -6.54 -3.53
C SER A 88 11.07 -5.30 -2.93
N THR A 89 10.45 -4.67 -1.91
CA THR A 89 11.02 -3.49 -1.28
C THR A 89 12.36 -3.82 -0.64
N VAL A 90 12.44 -4.92 0.12
CA VAL A 90 13.67 -5.35 0.78
C VAL A 90 14.76 -5.69 -0.24
N LEU A 91 14.42 -6.46 -1.28
CA LEU A 91 15.36 -6.82 -2.33
C LEU A 91 15.83 -5.59 -3.10
N TYR A 92 14.92 -4.66 -3.37
CA TYR A 92 15.21 -3.42 -4.08
C TYR A 92 16.20 -2.57 -3.28
N VAL A 93 15.93 -2.32 -2.01
CA VAL A 93 16.85 -1.59 -1.13
C VAL A 93 18.19 -2.32 -1.07
N ALA A 94 18.22 -3.64 -0.87
CA ALA A 94 19.46 -4.40 -0.80
C ALA A 94 20.33 -4.30 -2.07
N LEU A 95 19.71 -4.30 -3.26
CA LEU A 95 20.42 -4.25 -4.54
C LEU A 95 20.83 -2.82 -4.94
N PHE A 96 20.02 -1.82 -4.58
CA PHE A 96 20.14 -0.46 -5.10
C PHE A 96 20.49 0.60 -4.05
N TYR A 97 20.68 0.22 -2.78
CA TYR A 97 21.06 1.14 -1.70
C TYR A 97 22.19 2.08 -2.09
N ALA A 98 23.28 1.54 -2.67
CA ALA A 98 24.45 2.33 -3.07
C ALA A 98 24.15 3.45 -4.10
N PHE A 99 23.02 3.37 -4.81
CA PHE A 99 22.60 4.34 -5.83
C PHE A 99 21.47 5.27 -5.37
N LEU A 100 21.07 5.17 -4.10
CA LEU A 100 19.97 5.93 -3.49
C LEU A 100 20.50 6.72 -2.28
N PRO A 101 21.17 7.86 -2.50
CA PRO A 101 21.79 8.64 -1.42
C PRO A 101 20.75 9.08 -0.37
N GLU A 102 19.51 9.34 -0.79
CA GLU A 102 18.39 9.70 0.09
C GLU A 102 18.03 8.62 1.13
N LEU A 103 18.51 7.39 0.95
CA LEU A 103 18.31 6.28 1.88
C LEU A 103 19.56 5.97 2.73
N HIS A 104 20.68 6.67 2.50
CA HIS A 104 21.94 6.40 3.17
C HIS A 104 21.85 6.76 4.66
N LEU A 105 22.00 5.74 5.51
CA LEU A 105 21.91 5.90 6.97
C LEU A 105 23.15 6.59 7.56
N ASP A 106 24.27 6.56 6.85
CA ASP A 106 25.50 7.26 7.21
C ASP A 106 25.44 8.77 6.94
N GLU A 107 24.58 9.19 6.01
CA GLU A 107 24.27 10.61 5.76
C GLU A 107 23.08 11.11 6.59
N PHE A 108 22.34 10.20 7.24
CA PHE A 108 21.21 10.53 8.10
C PHE A 108 21.66 11.19 9.39
N VAL A 109 21.16 12.40 9.66
CA VAL A 109 21.45 13.13 10.90
C VAL A 109 20.17 13.20 11.73
N PRO A 110 20.05 12.39 12.80
CA PRO A 110 18.92 12.47 13.71
C PRO A 110 18.82 13.87 14.31
N GLY A 111 17.62 14.46 14.27
CA GLY A 111 17.41 15.81 14.77
C GLY A 111 15.95 16.09 15.10
N LEU A 112 15.60 17.39 15.10
CA LEU A 112 14.21 17.82 15.33
C LEU A 112 13.25 17.23 14.27
N GLY A 113 13.69 17.09 13.02
CA GLY A 113 12.91 16.45 11.96
C GLY A 113 12.56 15.00 12.26
N THR A 114 13.48 14.25 12.86
CA THR A 114 13.24 12.85 13.27
C THR A 114 12.24 12.75 14.41
N ALA A 115 12.37 13.60 15.43
CA ALA A 115 11.41 13.66 16.52
C ALA A 115 10.01 14.06 16.03
N GLU A 116 9.94 15.03 15.11
CA GLU A 116 8.71 15.43 14.44
C GLU A 116 8.12 14.27 13.63
N GLY A 117 8.93 13.56 12.85
CA GLY A 117 8.50 12.39 12.08
C GLY A 117 7.88 11.30 12.97
N LEU A 118 8.45 11.02 14.14
CA LEU A 118 7.87 10.08 15.10
C LEU A 118 6.49 10.55 15.61
N VAL A 119 6.38 11.82 16.04
CA VAL A 119 5.13 12.39 16.56
C VAL A 119 4.05 12.44 15.48
N VAL A 120 4.41 12.95 14.30
CA VAL A 120 3.54 13.04 13.12
C VAL A 120 3.08 11.66 12.70
N GLY A 121 3.98 10.66 12.69
CA GLY A 121 3.63 9.28 12.39
C GLY A 121 2.63 8.69 13.38
N LEU A 122 2.85 8.88 14.69
CA LEU A 122 1.92 8.42 15.72
C LEU A 122 0.54 9.08 15.56
N LEU A 123 0.50 10.40 15.42
CA LEU A 123 -0.75 11.15 15.26
C LEU A 123 -1.48 10.76 13.98
N SER A 124 -0.77 10.63 12.86
CA SER A 124 -1.31 10.16 11.58
C SER A 124 -1.94 8.77 11.71
N GLY A 125 -1.26 7.86 12.40
CA GLY A 125 -1.78 6.52 12.66
C GLY A 125 -3.05 6.54 13.52
N LEU A 126 -3.07 7.35 14.58
CA LEU A 126 -4.26 7.52 15.43
C LEU A 126 -5.44 8.15 14.68
N VAL A 127 -5.19 9.18 13.87
CA VAL A 127 -6.25 9.80 13.06
C VAL A 127 -6.77 8.80 12.03
N THR A 128 -5.90 8.00 11.41
CA THR A 128 -6.32 6.92 10.49
C THR A 128 -7.27 5.94 11.18
N ILE A 129 -6.93 5.51 12.41
CA ILE A 129 -7.80 4.65 13.23
C ILE A 129 -9.14 5.33 13.51
N LEU A 130 -9.15 6.62 13.85
CA LEU A 130 -10.36 7.38 14.16
C LEU A 130 -11.26 7.62 12.94
N LEU A 131 -10.66 7.84 11.77
CA LEU A 131 -11.38 8.02 10.52
C LEU A 131 -12.18 6.78 10.16
N ASP A 132 -11.66 5.58 10.49
CA ASP A 132 -12.27 4.27 10.23
C ASP A 132 -13.01 4.26 8.88
N GLU A 133 -12.30 4.64 7.81
CA GLU A 133 -12.91 4.74 6.46
C GLU A 133 -13.47 3.41 5.98
N ASN A 134 -12.96 2.33 6.57
CA ASN A 134 -13.42 0.98 6.37
C ASN A 134 -14.59 0.58 7.30
N ARG A 135 -15.20 1.49 8.06
CA ARG A 135 -16.27 1.20 9.06
C ARG A 135 -17.51 0.56 8.44
N LEU A 136 -17.92 1.06 7.28
CA LEU A 136 -19.26 0.88 6.71
C LEU A 136 -19.35 -0.08 5.50
N GLY A 137 -18.33 -0.90 5.21
CA GLY A 137 -18.26 -1.62 3.93
C GLY A 137 -18.67 -3.10 3.93
N ASP A 138 -19.60 -3.46 3.04
CA ASP A 138 -19.89 -4.83 2.55
C ASP A 138 -18.70 -5.47 1.79
N MET A 139 -17.63 -4.70 1.55
CA MET A 139 -16.38 -5.15 0.92
C MET A 139 -15.29 -5.52 1.94
N ARG A 140 -15.63 -5.64 3.24
CA ARG A 140 -14.66 -5.98 4.27
C ARG A 140 -14.10 -7.37 4.03
N THR A 141 -12.81 -7.43 3.76
CA THR A 141 -12.10 -8.70 3.73
C THR A 141 -11.34 -8.86 5.02
N THR A 142 -11.81 -9.78 5.86
CA THR A 142 -11.21 -9.97 7.19
C THR A 142 -9.84 -10.63 7.08
N TRP A 143 -8.83 -10.04 7.71
CA TRP A 143 -7.52 -10.68 7.92
C TRP A 143 -7.64 -11.85 8.90
N ARG A 144 -7.65 -13.08 8.40
CA ARG A 144 -7.78 -14.28 9.24
C ARG A 144 -6.78 -15.35 8.83
N PRO A 145 -5.46 -15.07 8.87
CA PRO A 145 -4.45 -16.02 8.41
C PRO A 145 -4.52 -17.35 9.18
N GLY A 146 -4.84 -17.32 10.47
CA GLY A 146 -5.00 -18.56 11.25
C GLY A 146 -6.12 -19.48 10.75
N VAL A 147 -7.19 -18.91 10.17
CA VAL A 147 -8.28 -19.66 9.55
C VAL A 147 -7.90 -20.07 8.12
N ASP A 148 -7.35 -19.14 7.34
CA ASP A 148 -7.03 -19.38 5.93
C ASP A 148 -5.90 -20.39 5.70
N TYR A 149 -5.01 -20.54 6.69
CA TYR A 149 -3.93 -21.53 6.72
C TYR A 149 -4.20 -22.68 7.71
N GLU A 150 -5.38 -22.73 8.32
CA GLU A 150 -5.77 -23.78 9.28
C GLU A 150 -4.73 -24.01 10.40
N SER A 151 -4.04 -22.95 10.80
CA SER A 151 -2.91 -23.02 11.73
C SER A 151 -2.75 -21.73 12.52
N ARG A 152 -2.85 -21.85 13.86
CA ARG A 152 -2.61 -20.72 14.77
C ARG A 152 -1.18 -20.20 14.67
N PHE A 153 -0.21 -21.10 14.48
CA PHE A 153 1.20 -20.72 14.30
C PHE A 153 1.37 -19.85 13.05
N TRP A 154 0.87 -20.28 11.90
CA TRP A 154 0.94 -19.47 10.68
C TRP A 154 0.13 -18.18 10.79
N GLY A 155 -0.98 -18.20 11.52
CA GLY A 155 -1.73 -16.99 11.87
C GLY A 155 -0.87 -15.94 12.58
N PHE A 156 -0.14 -16.35 13.62
CA PHE A 156 0.78 -15.49 14.36
C PHE A 156 1.94 -14.99 13.48
N VAL A 157 2.54 -15.87 12.68
CA VAL A 157 3.63 -15.50 11.75
C VAL A 157 3.16 -14.40 10.78
N TRP A 158 1.97 -14.53 10.22
CA TRP A 158 1.40 -13.51 9.34
C TRP A 158 1.14 -12.18 10.03
N ASP A 159 0.74 -12.20 11.30
CA ASP A 159 0.57 -10.98 12.10
C ASP A 159 1.89 -10.28 12.37
N ALA A 160 2.93 -11.06 12.70
CA ALA A 160 4.28 -10.55 12.87
C ALA A 160 4.83 -9.95 11.57
N ILE A 161 4.70 -10.65 10.44
CA ILE A 161 5.08 -10.15 9.11
C ILE A 161 4.33 -8.85 8.81
N ARG A 162 3.04 -8.79 9.09
CA ARG A 162 2.23 -7.58 8.86
C ARG A 162 2.77 -6.39 9.67
N ILE A 163 3.10 -6.57 10.94
CA ILE A 163 3.61 -5.47 11.78
C ILE A 163 5.01 -5.05 11.34
N LEU A 164 5.91 -6.03 11.16
CA LEU A 164 7.33 -5.77 10.91
C LEU A 164 7.60 -5.31 9.48
N CYS A 165 6.91 -5.86 8.48
CA CYS A 165 7.14 -5.50 7.08
C CYS A 165 6.29 -4.32 6.63
N ALA A 166 5.20 -3.96 7.33
CA ALA A 166 4.49 -2.74 7.02
C ALA A 166 5.35 -1.48 7.23
N SER A 167 6.40 -1.54 8.06
CA SER A 167 7.32 -0.42 8.25
C SER A 167 8.29 -0.22 7.09
N SER A 168 8.53 -1.21 6.21
CA SER A 168 9.43 -1.06 5.07
C SER A 168 8.73 -0.54 3.81
N THR A 169 7.44 -0.87 3.64
CA THR A 169 6.65 -0.45 2.47
C THR A 169 6.61 1.05 2.17
N PRO A 170 6.71 1.97 3.14
CA PRO A 170 6.78 3.40 2.83
C PRO A 170 7.98 3.83 1.99
N ILE A 171 9.04 3.01 1.90
CA ILE A 171 10.23 3.35 1.12
C ILE A 171 9.87 3.54 -0.36
N GLU A 172 9.11 2.61 -0.96
CA GLU A 172 8.71 2.69 -2.37
C GLU A 172 7.81 3.92 -2.61
N ASP A 173 6.85 4.16 -1.71
CA ASP A 173 5.94 5.30 -1.80
C ASP A 173 6.69 6.63 -1.67
N CYS A 174 7.63 6.74 -0.73
CA CYS A 174 8.44 7.94 -0.56
C CYS A 174 9.38 8.18 -1.75
N LEU A 175 10.04 7.15 -2.28
CA LEU A 175 10.89 7.28 -3.47
C LEU A 175 10.07 7.78 -4.67
N PHE A 176 8.88 7.24 -4.88
CA PHE A 176 8.03 7.61 -6.01
C PHE A 176 7.36 8.98 -5.81
N TYR A 177 6.54 9.14 -4.75
CA TYR A 177 5.70 10.32 -4.55
C TYR A 177 6.46 11.51 -3.94
N HIS A 178 7.36 11.25 -2.97
CA HIS A 178 7.99 12.32 -2.17
C HIS A 178 9.36 12.74 -2.68
N SER A 179 10.04 11.87 -3.45
CA SER A 179 11.29 12.18 -4.12
C SER A 179 11.06 12.49 -5.59
N TRP A 180 10.81 11.47 -6.43
CA TRP A 180 10.75 11.66 -7.88
C TRP A 180 9.61 12.57 -8.33
N LEU A 181 8.36 12.20 -8.07
CA LEU A 181 7.19 12.94 -8.56
C LEU A 181 7.18 14.37 -8.01
N TYR A 182 7.47 14.54 -6.72
CA TYR A 182 7.52 15.85 -6.10
C TYR A 182 8.55 16.76 -6.75
N ARG A 183 9.79 16.30 -6.91
CA ARG A 183 10.87 17.10 -7.50
C ARG A 183 10.66 17.38 -8.98
N VAL A 184 10.11 16.44 -9.75
CA VAL A 184 9.73 16.67 -11.15
C VAL A 184 8.67 17.76 -11.25
N LEU A 185 7.67 17.75 -10.36
CA LEU A 185 6.65 18.79 -10.31
C LEU A 185 7.24 20.14 -9.88
N VAL A 186 8.10 20.17 -8.85
CA VAL A 186 8.78 21.39 -8.41
C VAL A 186 9.63 21.97 -9.54
N GLN A 187 10.44 21.15 -10.21
CA GLN A 187 11.24 21.55 -11.36
C GLN A 187 10.37 22.14 -12.47
N SER A 188 9.24 21.50 -12.78
CA SER A 188 8.32 21.95 -13.84
C SER A 188 7.53 23.21 -13.48
N LEU A 189 7.42 23.54 -12.19
CA LEU A 189 6.68 24.70 -11.66
C LEU A 189 7.60 25.87 -11.28
N SER A 190 8.92 25.67 -11.28
CA SER A 190 9.89 26.69 -10.89
C SER A 190 10.31 27.47 -12.13
N ASP A 191 9.61 28.56 -12.43
CA ASP A 191 9.92 29.40 -13.61
C ASP A 191 11.26 30.16 -13.48
N ASP A 192 11.73 30.38 -12.24
CA ASP A 192 12.89 31.23 -11.96
C ASP A 192 14.20 30.45 -11.71
N ILE A 193 14.15 29.12 -11.62
CA ILE A 193 15.32 28.28 -11.28
C ILE A 193 15.41 27.13 -12.27
N GLU A 194 16.45 27.14 -13.12
CA GLU A 194 16.76 26.02 -13.99
C GLU A 194 17.52 24.94 -13.23
N PHE A 195 16.91 23.75 -13.13
CA PHE A 195 17.57 22.54 -12.66
C PHE A 195 17.91 21.66 -13.86
N GLU A 196 19.13 21.14 -13.91
CA GLU A 196 19.52 20.20 -14.96
C GLU A 196 18.79 18.86 -14.77
N SER A 197 18.74 18.33 -13.55
CA SER A 197 18.05 17.10 -13.17
C SER A 197 17.03 17.32 -12.05
N PHE A 198 16.03 16.45 -11.94
CA PHE A 198 15.12 16.46 -10.78
C PHE A 198 15.86 16.16 -9.47
N THR A 199 17.00 15.45 -9.52
CA THR A 199 17.82 15.16 -8.33
C THR A 199 18.53 16.39 -7.79
N ASP A 200 18.69 17.44 -8.60
CA ASP A 200 19.26 18.73 -8.18
C ASP A 200 18.26 19.56 -7.36
N VAL A 201 16.96 19.26 -7.46
CA VAL A 201 15.93 19.90 -6.65
C VAL A 201 16.07 19.44 -5.20
N PRO A 202 16.39 20.33 -4.24
CA PRO A 202 16.51 19.94 -2.84
C PRO A 202 15.18 19.40 -2.31
N LEU A 203 15.20 18.35 -1.47
CA LEU A 203 13.97 17.86 -0.82
C LEU A 203 13.32 18.96 0.04
N SER A 204 14.13 19.89 0.56
CA SER A 204 13.68 21.02 1.35
C SER A 204 13.00 22.13 0.56
N MET A 205 13.03 22.07 -0.78
CA MET A 205 12.35 23.05 -1.62
C MET A 205 10.84 22.84 -1.51
N TRP A 206 10.12 23.85 -1.04
CA TRP A 206 8.69 23.76 -0.77
C TRP A 206 7.84 24.24 -1.97
N SER A 207 6.85 23.43 -2.35
CA SER A 207 5.80 23.81 -3.31
C SER A 207 4.45 23.26 -2.87
N TRP A 208 3.51 24.16 -2.56
CA TRP A 208 2.14 23.79 -2.18
C TRP A 208 1.43 22.97 -3.26
N THR A 209 1.64 23.34 -4.52
CA THR A 209 1.01 22.68 -5.66
C THR A 209 1.57 21.26 -5.83
N ALA A 210 2.90 21.09 -5.84
CA ALA A 210 3.51 19.77 -5.95
C ALA A 210 3.13 18.89 -4.75
N TRP A 211 3.13 19.46 -3.54
CA TRP A 211 2.71 18.78 -2.32
C TRP A 211 1.27 18.25 -2.41
N LEU A 212 0.34 19.08 -2.87
CA LEU A 212 -1.06 18.66 -3.02
C LEU A 212 -1.24 17.61 -4.12
N VAL A 213 -0.56 17.78 -5.26
CA VAL A 213 -0.68 16.87 -6.42
C VAL A 213 -0.12 15.48 -6.09
N CYS A 214 1.08 15.39 -5.51
CA CYS A 214 1.67 14.11 -5.11
C CYS A 214 0.75 13.33 -4.18
N ASN A 215 0.20 14.02 -3.18
CA ASN A 215 -0.64 13.38 -2.18
C ASN A 215 -2.04 13.07 -2.67
N SER A 216 -2.57 13.84 -3.63
CA SER A 216 -3.79 13.49 -4.34
C SER A 216 -3.60 12.23 -5.19
N ALA A 217 -2.47 12.11 -5.89
CA ALA A 217 -2.14 10.91 -6.66
C ALA A 217 -2.00 9.67 -5.75
N LEU A 218 -1.31 9.80 -4.61
CA LEU A 218 -1.20 8.74 -3.60
C LEU A 218 -2.58 8.37 -3.02
N ALA A 219 -3.43 9.35 -2.73
CA ALA A 219 -4.78 9.12 -2.22
C ALA A 219 -5.66 8.35 -3.22
N LEU A 220 -5.63 8.74 -4.50
CA LEU A 220 -6.34 8.06 -5.57
C LEU A 220 -5.85 6.62 -5.74
N TYR A 221 -4.55 6.37 -5.64
CA TYR A 221 -3.97 5.04 -5.70
C TYR A 221 -4.49 4.11 -4.58
N ASN A 222 -4.70 4.65 -3.37
CA ASN A 222 -5.19 3.88 -2.22
C ASN A 222 -6.73 3.72 -2.19
N GLY A 223 -7.46 4.34 -3.13
CA GLY A 223 -8.86 4.06 -3.39
C GLY A 223 -9.80 4.38 -2.22
N LYS A 224 -10.20 3.37 -1.44
CA LYS A 224 -11.19 3.54 -0.37
C LYS A 224 -10.64 4.22 0.87
N GLU A 225 -9.35 4.08 1.11
CA GLU A 225 -8.64 4.69 2.24
C GLU A 225 -7.99 6.01 1.82
N TRP A 226 -8.61 6.72 0.89
CA TRP A 226 -8.00 7.89 0.28
C TRP A 226 -7.82 9.03 1.28
N ARG A 227 -8.65 9.18 2.32
CA ARG A 227 -8.52 10.32 3.24
C ARG A 227 -7.35 10.10 4.21
N SER A 228 -7.25 8.91 4.79
CA SER A 228 -6.12 8.51 5.63
C SER A 228 -4.82 8.49 4.83
N SER A 229 -4.85 8.03 3.59
CA SER A 229 -3.70 8.04 2.68
C SER A 229 -3.29 9.46 2.30
N MET A 230 -4.27 10.33 2.00
CA MET A 230 -4.00 11.75 1.73
C MET A 230 -3.37 12.42 2.94
N LEU A 231 -3.97 12.28 4.13
CA LEU A 231 -3.45 12.90 5.34
C LEU A 231 -2.04 12.42 5.69
N SER A 232 -1.82 11.10 5.67
CA SER A 232 -0.52 10.51 6.01
C SER A 232 0.57 10.91 5.01
N GLY A 233 0.24 10.95 3.72
CA GLY A 233 1.13 11.47 2.67
C GLY A 233 1.45 12.94 2.85
N LEU A 234 0.43 13.80 3.04
CA LEU A 234 0.59 15.24 3.24
C LEU A 234 1.53 15.53 4.42
N LEU A 235 1.31 14.84 5.54
CA LEU A 235 2.12 14.96 6.74
C LEU A 235 3.55 14.44 6.56
N SER A 236 3.73 13.31 5.89
CA SER A 236 5.05 12.74 5.62
C SER A 236 5.88 13.60 4.67
N LEU A 237 5.28 14.08 3.58
CA LEU A 237 5.96 14.97 2.64
C LEU A 237 6.28 16.33 3.27
N TRP A 238 5.41 16.82 4.17
CA TRP A 238 5.72 18.00 4.99
C TRP A 238 6.98 17.77 5.84
N VAL A 239 7.07 16.65 6.55
CA VAL A 239 8.25 16.31 7.36
C VAL A 239 9.50 16.21 6.48
N THR A 240 9.42 15.52 5.33
CA THR A 240 10.53 15.43 4.36
C THR A 240 10.99 16.79 3.89
N ALA A 241 10.08 17.68 3.52
CA ALA A 241 10.44 19.01 3.05
C ALA A 241 10.99 19.89 4.18
N ARG A 242 10.46 19.76 5.40
CA ARG A 242 10.95 20.57 6.51
C ARG A 242 12.34 20.15 6.99
N SER A 243 12.62 18.84 7.01
CA SER A 243 13.93 18.33 7.44
C SER A 243 14.95 18.26 6.31
N GLY A 244 14.50 18.29 5.05
CA GLY A 244 15.34 18.05 3.88
C GLY A 244 15.81 16.59 3.74
N GLN A 245 15.29 15.67 4.55
CA GLN A 245 15.69 14.27 4.58
C GLN A 245 14.49 13.36 4.25
N LEU A 246 14.65 12.50 3.24
CA LEU A 246 13.60 11.55 2.84
C LEU A 246 13.29 10.57 3.99
N LEU A 247 14.34 10.14 4.72
CA LEU A 247 14.24 9.17 5.80
C LEU A 247 13.32 9.62 6.95
N ASP A 248 13.22 10.93 7.24
CA ASP A 248 12.27 11.41 8.26
C ASP A 248 10.81 11.24 7.81
N GLY A 249 10.52 11.45 6.52
CA GLY A 249 9.20 11.19 5.96
C GLY A 249 8.87 9.71 5.85
N VAL A 250 9.85 8.88 5.48
CA VAL A 250 9.75 7.41 5.54
C VAL A 250 9.40 6.98 6.97
N LEU A 251 10.15 7.47 7.96
CA LEU A 251 9.91 7.19 9.37
C LEU A 251 8.49 7.55 9.80
N ALA A 252 8.00 8.74 9.42
CA ALA A 252 6.63 9.16 9.74
C ALA A 252 5.58 8.18 9.20
N LEU A 253 5.69 7.76 7.93
CA LEU A 253 4.78 6.77 7.35
C LEU A 253 4.94 5.39 7.99
N SER A 254 6.18 4.96 8.26
CA SER A 254 6.47 3.67 8.90
C SER A 254 5.82 3.60 10.28
N VAL A 255 5.96 4.65 11.09
CA VAL A 255 5.33 4.75 12.41
C VAL A 255 3.81 4.82 12.30
N SER A 256 3.26 5.56 11.33
CA SER A 256 1.82 5.60 11.08
C SER A 256 1.28 4.20 10.77
N ARG A 257 1.91 3.47 9.86
CA ARG A 257 1.53 2.09 9.50
C ARG A 257 1.71 1.14 10.69
N MET A 258 2.79 1.26 11.46
CA MET A 258 2.98 0.41 12.66
C MET A 258 1.90 0.66 13.71
N THR A 259 1.55 1.93 13.97
CA THR A 259 0.46 2.31 14.90
C THR A 259 -0.86 1.64 14.52
N VAL A 260 -1.25 1.74 13.24
CA VAL A 260 -2.47 1.11 12.73
C VAL A 260 -2.39 -0.42 12.87
N ASN A 261 -1.29 -1.05 12.43
CA ASN A 261 -1.17 -2.51 12.46
C ASN A 261 -1.15 -3.08 13.88
N LEU A 262 -0.47 -2.40 14.82
CA LEU A 262 -0.48 -2.78 16.24
C LEU A 262 -1.89 -2.68 16.80
N TRP A 263 -2.60 -1.57 16.57
CA TRP A 263 -3.98 -1.40 17.01
C TRP A 263 -4.89 -2.51 16.46
N VAL A 264 -4.79 -2.84 15.17
CA VAL A 264 -5.57 -3.91 14.53
C VAL A 264 -5.34 -5.27 15.18
N VAL A 265 -4.08 -5.62 15.46
CA VAL A 265 -3.73 -6.91 16.06
C VAL A 265 -4.19 -6.96 17.53
N LEU A 266 -3.96 -5.89 18.30
CA LEU A 266 -4.27 -5.82 19.73
C LEU A 266 -5.78 -5.76 20.01
N THR A 267 -6.54 -5.05 19.19
CA THR A 267 -8.01 -4.89 19.37
C THR A 267 -8.82 -5.94 18.62
N GLY A 268 -8.17 -6.78 17.81
CA GLY A 268 -8.86 -7.78 17.00
C GLY A 268 -9.69 -7.21 15.84
N GLN A 269 -9.53 -5.93 15.50
CA GLN A 269 -10.23 -5.24 14.41
C GLN A 269 -9.68 -5.64 13.03
N ARG A 270 -9.65 -6.95 12.76
CA ARG A 270 -8.99 -7.57 11.60
C ARG A 270 -9.59 -7.21 10.24
N GLN A 271 -10.74 -6.54 10.24
CA GLN A 271 -11.37 -5.97 9.05
C GLN A 271 -10.83 -4.58 8.66
N PHE A 272 -10.03 -3.97 9.53
CA PHE A 272 -9.36 -2.70 9.26
C PHE A 272 -8.10 -2.97 8.42
N TRP A 273 -8.09 -2.43 7.21
CA TRP A 273 -7.16 -2.87 6.18
C TRP A 273 -6.91 -1.84 5.09
#